data_AF-U2RGG8-F1
#
_entry.id   AF-U2RGG8-F1
#
_cell.length_a   1.000
_cell.length_b   1.000
_cell.length_c   1.000
_cell.angle_alpha   90.00
_cell.angle_beta   90.00
_cell.angle_gamma   90.00
#
_symmetry.space_group_name_H-M   'P 1'
#
loop_
_entity.id
_entity.type
_entity.pdbx_description
1 polymer ?
#
loop_
_entity_poly.entity_id
_entity_poly.type
_entity_poly.pdbx_seq_one_letter_code
_entity_poly.pdbx_strand_id
1 'polypeptide(L)'
;MKIQNLQNELSKRKLQMGEYFRIAFDVLKVFVKENKLWTIFFLVANIFLLFFNSIVIRAISNDNFLVLIMMFLIVVYIGLFYAVLITKVAQRIENTKEYDLKNIVIKYLIIFGICTAILAIFFRILIILGWANFILMWMIGSGGSISDTVAITILLVIKGILIIPLTLLILFLLSKVAYFIQAYYIRNMSFSKAFQYNLKISKNNKLRILIPVIILAILDFIVKIPFLSDLFGILNYFLLMPFTIFSLEIFELPLFVAFPLSVIFGIISSFLLIFMITIAVIVFLNVEYNYLKKQDKNLQ
;
A
#
# COMPACT_ATOMS: atom_id res chain seq x y z
N MET A 1 -5.30 -13.43 -25.08
CA MET A 1 -6.77 -13.40 -25.20
C MET A 1 -7.24 -12.07 -25.80
N LYS A 2 -8.30 -12.00 -26.65
CA LYS A 2 -8.88 -10.69 -27.03
C LYS A 2 -9.64 -10.14 -25.82
N ILE A 3 -9.20 -9.01 -25.25
CA ILE A 3 -9.81 -8.37 -24.06
C ILE A 3 -11.32 -8.14 -24.24
N GLN A 4 -11.80 -7.98 -25.48
CA GLN A 4 -13.22 -7.85 -25.83
C GLN A 4 -14.13 -8.98 -25.30
N ASN A 5 -13.59 -10.16 -24.98
CA ASN A 5 -14.37 -11.26 -24.40
C ASN A 5 -14.18 -11.41 -22.88
N LEU A 6 -13.35 -10.58 -22.25
CA LEU A 6 -12.97 -10.77 -20.86
C LEU A 6 -14.12 -10.48 -19.89
N GLN A 7 -14.93 -9.45 -20.15
CA GLN A 7 -16.15 -9.20 -19.37
C GLN A 7 -17.09 -10.42 -19.37
N ASN A 8 -17.28 -11.05 -20.53
CA ASN A 8 -18.11 -12.24 -20.69
C ASN A 8 -17.53 -13.45 -19.95
N GLU A 9 -16.21 -13.60 -19.91
CA GLU A 9 -15.56 -14.66 -19.13
C GLU A 9 -15.73 -14.43 -17.62
N LEU A 10 -15.51 -13.20 -17.17
CA LEU A 10 -15.65 -12.81 -15.76
C LEU A 10 -17.09 -12.91 -15.26
N SER A 11 -18.10 -12.75 -16.12
CA SER A 11 -19.52 -12.84 -15.73
C SER A 11 -20.07 -14.26 -15.70
N LYS A 12 -19.48 -15.18 -16.47
CA LYS A 12 -19.96 -16.57 -16.59
C LYS A 12 -19.73 -17.38 -15.33
N ARG A 13 -18.51 -17.31 -14.77
CA ARG A 13 -18.10 -18.12 -13.62
C ARG A 13 -17.09 -17.41 -12.74
N LYS A 14 -16.96 -17.92 -11.52
CA LYS A 14 -15.90 -17.52 -10.59
C LYS A 14 -14.58 -18.14 -11.04
N LEU A 15 -13.56 -17.30 -11.23
CA LEU A 15 -12.24 -17.76 -11.64
C LEU A 15 -11.46 -18.37 -10.47
N GLN A 16 -10.55 -19.30 -10.82
CA GLN A 16 -9.53 -19.83 -9.92
C GLN A 16 -8.32 -18.88 -9.83
N MET A 17 -7.48 -19.10 -8.82
CA MET A 17 -6.35 -18.21 -8.54
C MET A 17 -5.38 -18.09 -9.73
N GLY A 18 -4.93 -19.22 -10.29
CA GLY A 18 -4.01 -19.21 -11.44
C GLY A 18 -4.59 -18.52 -12.68
N GLU A 19 -5.91 -18.57 -12.88
CA GLU A 19 -6.59 -17.86 -13.97
C GLU A 19 -6.51 -16.34 -13.79
N TYR A 20 -6.65 -15.81 -12.56
CA TYR A 20 -6.47 -14.38 -12.30
C TYR A 20 -5.09 -13.89 -12.69
N PHE A 21 -4.03 -14.62 -12.32
CA PHE A 21 -2.66 -14.24 -12.67
C PHE A 21 -2.45 -14.23 -14.19
N ARG A 22 -2.91 -15.27 -14.88
CA ARG A 22 -2.79 -15.37 -16.34
C ARG A 22 -3.52 -14.23 -17.05
N ILE A 23 -4.78 -13.97 -16.67
CA ILE A 23 -5.59 -12.91 -17.26
C ILE A 23 -4.98 -11.54 -16.96
N ALA A 24 -4.54 -11.30 -15.72
CA ALA A 24 -3.91 -10.05 -15.36
C ALA A 24 -2.64 -9.77 -16.17
N PHE A 25 -1.89 -10.81 -16.53
CA PHE A 25 -0.67 -10.65 -17.34
C PHE A 25 -1.00 -10.23 -18.78
N ASP A 26 -2.05 -10.83 -19.36
CA ASP A 26 -2.57 -10.42 -20.66
C ASP A 26 -3.08 -8.97 -20.65
N VAL A 27 -3.83 -8.58 -19.62
CA VAL A 27 -4.36 -7.21 -19.46
C VAL A 27 -3.22 -6.21 -19.23
N LEU A 28 -2.21 -6.56 -18.42
CA LEU A 28 -1.03 -5.74 -18.16
C LEU A 28 -0.29 -5.40 -19.46
N LYS A 29 -0.04 -6.40 -20.32
CA LYS A 29 0.65 -6.18 -21.61
C LYS A 29 -0.07 -5.14 -22.48
N VAL A 30 -1.40 -5.25 -22.55
CA VAL A 30 -2.20 -4.31 -23.33
C VAL A 30 -2.20 -2.92 -22.67
N PHE A 31 -2.35 -2.85 -21.35
CA PHE A 31 -2.29 -1.59 -20.61
C PHE A 31 -0.98 -0.85 -20.86
N VAL A 32 0.17 -1.52 -20.72
CA VAL A 32 1.50 -0.92 -20.95
C VAL A 32 1.67 -0.46 -22.40
N LYS A 33 1.16 -1.24 -23.36
CA LYS A 33 1.22 -0.88 -24.79
C LYS A 33 0.38 0.36 -25.12
N GLU A 34 -0.80 0.47 -24.52
CA GLU A 34 -1.74 1.58 -24.75
C GLU A 34 -1.40 2.84 -23.94
N ASN A 35 -0.76 2.68 -22.78
CA ASN A 35 -0.50 3.75 -21.82
C ASN A 35 0.99 3.99 -21.55
N LYS A 36 1.83 3.85 -22.59
CA LYS A 36 3.30 3.93 -22.50
C LYS A 36 3.80 5.11 -21.65
N LEU A 37 3.28 6.31 -21.89
CA LEU A 37 3.70 7.52 -21.22
C LEU A 37 3.42 7.47 -19.70
N TRP A 38 2.21 7.08 -19.31
CA TRP A 38 1.86 6.88 -17.89
C TRP A 38 2.73 5.81 -17.24
N THR A 39 3.00 4.70 -17.93
CA THR A 39 3.87 3.63 -17.43
C THR A 39 5.32 4.11 -17.26
N ILE A 40 5.87 4.88 -18.21
CA ILE A 40 7.23 5.42 -18.13
C ILE A 40 7.35 6.38 -16.94
N PHE A 41 6.42 7.33 -16.79
CA PHE A 41 6.47 8.25 -15.66
C PHE A 41 6.32 7.52 -14.32
N PHE A 42 5.50 6.47 -14.25
CA PHE A 42 5.40 5.64 -13.06
C PHE A 42 6.69 4.89 -12.74
N LEU A 43 7.35 4.30 -13.74
CA LEU A 43 8.65 3.65 -13.58
C LEU A 43 9.68 4.64 -13.02
N VAL A 44 9.79 5.82 -13.64
CA VAL A 44 10.71 6.87 -13.21
C VAL A 44 10.41 7.31 -11.78
N ALA A 45 9.15 7.58 -11.45
CA ALA A 45 8.74 7.96 -10.11
C ALA A 45 9.11 6.91 -9.05
N ASN A 46 8.90 5.62 -9.34
CA ASN A 46 9.23 4.55 -8.40
C ASN A 46 10.74 4.34 -8.24
N ILE A 47 11.53 4.49 -9.31
CA ILE A 47 13.01 4.49 -9.24
C ILE A 47 13.49 5.62 -8.32
N PHE A 48 13.01 6.85 -8.54
CA PHE A 48 13.38 7.99 -7.70
C PHE A 48 12.89 7.81 -6.25
N LEU A 49 11.72 7.19 -6.02
CA LEU A 49 11.26 6.89 -4.67
C LEU A 49 12.26 5.98 -3.93
N LEU A 50 12.71 4.90 -4.57
CA LEU A 50 13.68 3.98 -3.97
C LEU A 50 15.03 4.65 -3.74
N PHE A 51 15.48 5.44 -4.71
CA PHE A 51 16.71 6.21 -4.56
C PHE A 51 16.64 7.19 -3.39
N PHE A 52 15.57 7.99 -3.30
CA PHE A 52 15.42 8.94 -2.20
C PHE A 52 15.25 8.25 -0.84
N ASN A 53 14.56 7.11 -0.78
CA ASN A 53 14.48 6.30 0.44
C ASN A 53 15.87 5.88 0.95
N SER A 54 16.85 5.62 0.07
CA SER A 54 18.22 5.25 0.48
C SER A 54 19.09 6.40 0.99
N ILE A 55 18.62 7.64 0.87
CA ILE A 55 19.38 8.82 1.28
C ILE A 55 18.59 9.73 2.23
N VAL A 56 17.41 9.30 2.66
CA VAL A 56 16.47 10.14 3.41
C VAL A 56 17.05 10.54 4.77
N ILE A 57 17.76 9.63 5.45
CA ILE A 57 18.41 9.95 6.74
C ILE A 57 19.50 11.00 6.53
N ARG A 58 20.36 10.83 5.52
CA ARG A 58 21.40 11.80 5.16
C ARG A 58 20.81 13.16 4.78
N ALA A 59 19.67 13.16 4.11
CA ALA A 59 18.96 14.38 3.79
C ALA A 59 18.42 15.08 5.04
N ILE A 60 17.83 14.33 5.98
CA ILE A 60 17.35 14.86 7.26
C ILE A 60 18.51 15.38 8.12
N SER A 61 19.62 14.64 8.22
CA SER A 61 20.78 15.05 9.02
C SER A 61 21.45 16.32 8.51
N ASN A 62 21.35 16.58 7.21
CA ASN A 62 21.92 17.75 6.55
C ASN A 62 20.89 18.87 6.33
N ASP A 63 19.74 18.81 7.01
CA ASP A 63 18.62 19.77 6.90
C ASP A 63 18.15 20.01 5.44
N ASN A 64 18.33 19.01 4.58
CA ASN A 64 17.97 19.10 3.17
C ASN A 64 16.50 18.74 2.94
N PHE A 65 15.61 19.67 3.33
CA PHE A 65 14.17 19.54 3.19
C PHE A 65 13.69 19.34 1.75
N LEU A 66 14.49 19.70 0.74
CA LEU A 66 14.13 19.52 -0.67
C LEU A 66 13.89 18.05 -1.00
N VAL A 67 14.69 17.13 -0.46
CA VAL A 67 14.53 15.68 -0.68
C VAL A 67 13.18 15.20 -0.15
N LEU A 68 12.77 15.65 1.04
CA LEU A 68 11.49 15.28 1.63
C LEU A 68 10.31 15.80 0.79
N ILE A 69 10.40 17.04 0.30
CA ILE A 69 9.38 17.63 -0.59
C ILE A 69 9.27 16.82 -1.89
N MET A 70 10.40 16.46 -2.51
CA MET A 70 10.41 15.64 -3.72
C MET A 70 9.80 14.26 -3.48
N MET A 71 10.14 13.59 -2.37
CA MET A 71 9.55 12.31 -2.00
C MET A 71 8.03 12.41 -1.82
N PHE A 72 7.56 13.45 -1.12
CA PHE A 72 6.13 13.68 -0.94
C PHE A 72 5.40 13.83 -2.29
N LEU A 73 5.94 14.64 -3.20
CA LEU A 73 5.38 14.82 -4.54
C LEU A 73 5.36 13.52 -5.34
N ILE A 74 6.41 12.71 -5.25
CA ILE A 74 6.48 11.39 -5.90
C ILE A 74 5.40 10.44 -5.35
N VAL A 75 5.21 10.40 -4.02
CA VAL A 75 4.17 9.57 -3.39
C VAL A 75 2.78 10.00 -3.83
N VAL A 76 2.53 11.32 -3.92
CA VAL A 76 1.27 11.86 -4.44
C VAL A 76 1.04 11.41 -5.89
N TYR A 77 2.07 11.53 -6.74
CA TYR A 77 1.99 11.11 -8.13
C TYR A 77 1.73 9.59 -8.28
N ILE A 78 2.45 8.74 -7.54
CA ILE A 78 2.25 7.27 -7.54
C ILE A 78 0.82 6.92 -7.13
N GLY A 79 0.29 7.57 -6.10
CA GLY A 79 -1.09 7.37 -5.66
C GLY A 79 -2.11 7.75 -6.74
N LEU A 80 -1.90 8.88 -7.42
CA LEU A 80 -2.74 9.31 -8.54
C LEU A 80 -2.66 8.32 -9.72
N PHE A 81 -1.46 7.85 -10.04
CA PHE A 81 -1.26 6.83 -11.06
C PHE A 81 -2.06 5.55 -10.75
N TYR A 82 -2.11 5.10 -9.50
CA TYR A 82 -2.94 3.96 -9.11
C TYR A 82 -4.42 4.19 -9.35
N ALA A 83 -4.94 5.37 -9.03
CA ALA A 83 -6.34 5.73 -9.31
C ALA A 83 -6.65 5.68 -10.82
N VAL A 84 -5.74 6.21 -11.65
CA VAL A 84 -5.85 6.18 -13.10
C VAL A 84 -5.76 4.75 -13.64
N LEU A 85 -4.83 3.94 -13.13
CA LEU A 85 -4.63 2.55 -13.51
C LEU A 85 -5.89 1.71 -13.25
N ILE A 86 -6.45 1.79 -12.03
CA ILE A 86 -7.67 1.08 -11.66
C ILE A 86 -8.79 1.38 -12.65
N THR A 87 -9.01 2.67 -12.91
CA THR A 87 -10.12 3.14 -13.76
C THR A 87 -9.92 2.72 -15.21
N LYS A 88 -8.71 2.91 -15.77
CA LYS A 88 -8.42 2.54 -17.16
C LYS A 88 -8.48 1.03 -17.39
N VAL A 89 -7.97 0.23 -16.46
CA VAL A 89 -8.05 -1.24 -16.56
C VAL A 89 -9.51 -1.69 -16.54
N ALA A 90 -10.32 -1.16 -15.62
CA ALA A 90 -11.74 -1.52 -15.56
C ALA A 90 -12.51 -1.11 -16.82
N GLN A 91 -12.30 0.12 -17.31
CA GLN A 91 -12.92 0.60 -18.54
C GLN A 91 -12.53 -0.23 -19.76
N ARG A 92 -11.27 -0.66 -19.82
CA ARG A 92 -10.78 -1.52 -20.89
C ARG A 92 -11.44 -2.91 -20.86
N ILE A 93 -11.70 -3.45 -19.67
CA ILE A 93 -12.40 -4.73 -19.48
C ILE A 93 -13.88 -4.60 -19.85
N GLU A 94 -14.54 -3.51 -19.42
CA GLU A 94 -15.98 -3.25 -19.66
C GLU A 94 -16.26 -2.61 -21.03
N ASN A 95 -15.22 -2.29 -21.80
CA ASN A 95 -15.29 -1.58 -23.07
C ASN A 95 -16.09 -0.26 -23.00
N THR A 96 -15.99 0.46 -21.87
CA THR A 96 -16.64 1.75 -21.64
C THR A 96 -15.67 2.90 -21.99
N LYS A 97 -16.20 3.97 -22.61
CA LYS A 97 -15.38 5.11 -23.11
C LYS A 97 -15.29 6.31 -22.15
N GLU A 98 -15.98 6.28 -21.00
CA GLU A 98 -16.11 7.44 -20.10
C GLU A 98 -14.85 7.68 -19.26
N TYR A 99 -13.77 8.15 -19.87
CA TYR A 99 -12.57 8.57 -19.15
C TYR A 99 -12.70 10.01 -18.64
N ASP A 100 -13.06 10.18 -17.37
CA ASP A 100 -13.07 11.49 -16.71
C ASP A 100 -11.93 11.61 -15.69
N LEU A 101 -10.81 12.18 -16.14
CA LEU A 101 -9.65 12.45 -15.28
C LEU A 101 -10.01 13.37 -14.10
N LYS A 102 -10.90 14.35 -14.28
CA LYS A 102 -11.28 15.31 -13.23
C LYS A 102 -11.95 14.57 -12.08
N ASN A 103 -12.89 13.68 -12.37
CA ASN A 103 -13.55 12.87 -11.35
C ASN A 103 -12.57 11.92 -10.64
N ILE A 104 -11.64 11.29 -11.38
CA ILE A 104 -10.61 10.43 -10.79
C ILE A 104 -9.74 11.22 -9.80
N VAL A 105 -9.28 12.41 -10.19
CA VAL A 105 -8.44 13.28 -9.34
C VAL A 105 -9.21 13.70 -8.08
N ILE A 106 -10.48 14.09 -8.18
CA ILE A 106 -11.31 14.45 -7.02
C ILE A 106 -11.44 13.27 -6.06
N LYS A 107 -11.78 12.08 -6.58
CA LYS A 107 -11.86 10.85 -5.78
C LYS A 107 -10.53 10.52 -5.10
N TYR A 108 -9.43 10.67 -5.82
CA TYR A 108 -8.09 10.47 -5.28
C TYR A 108 -7.77 11.43 -4.14
N LEU A 109 -8.04 12.73 -4.31
CA LEU A 109 -7.79 13.74 -3.27
C LEU A 109 -8.61 13.49 -2.01
N ILE A 110 -9.87 13.02 -2.13
CA ILE A 110 -10.69 12.64 -0.98
C ILE A 110 -10.05 11.48 -0.22
N ILE A 111 -9.64 10.41 -0.91
CA ILE A 111 -8.97 9.27 -0.27
C ILE A 111 -7.64 9.71 0.36
N PHE A 112 -6.83 10.48 -0.37
CA PHE A 112 -5.54 10.97 0.11
C PHE A 112 -5.68 11.83 1.36
N GLY A 113 -6.65 12.75 1.40
CA GLY A 113 -6.97 13.56 2.57
C GLY A 113 -7.40 12.74 3.78
N ILE A 114 -8.25 11.73 3.59
CA ILE A 114 -8.67 10.83 4.67
C ILE A 114 -7.49 10.01 5.20
N CYS A 115 -6.67 9.44 4.31
CA CYS A 115 -5.50 8.65 4.68
C CYS A 115 -4.47 9.49 5.45
N THR A 116 -4.19 10.71 5.01
CA THR A 116 -3.25 11.63 5.70
C THR A 116 -3.79 12.07 7.06
N ALA A 117 -5.10 12.33 7.20
CA ALA A 117 -5.72 12.64 8.49
C ALA A 117 -5.62 11.46 9.48
N ILE A 118 -5.91 10.24 9.03
CA ILE A 118 -5.76 9.02 9.85
C ILE A 118 -4.29 8.83 10.27
N LEU A 119 -3.35 8.99 9.33
CA LEU A 119 -1.92 8.92 9.62
C LEU A 119 -1.48 9.98 10.64
N ALA A 120 -1.96 11.22 10.54
CA ALA A 120 -1.64 12.27 11.49
C ALA A 120 -2.13 11.95 12.92
N ILE A 121 -3.34 11.39 13.05
CA ILE A 121 -3.86 10.92 14.35
C ILE A 121 -2.98 9.78 14.89
N PHE A 122 -2.63 8.82 14.03
CA PHE A 122 -1.76 7.70 14.40
C PHE A 122 -0.38 8.18 14.88
N PHE A 123 0.26 9.12 14.15
CA PHE A 123 1.54 9.69 14.55
C PHE A 123 1.45 10.47 15.87
N ARG A 124 0.36 11.19 16.14
CA ARG A 124 0.15 11.83 17.46
C ARG A 124 0.13 10.80 18.59
N ILE A 125 -0.55 9.67 18.40
CA ILE A 125 -0.57 8.57 19.38
C ILE A 125 0.85 8.01 19.58
N LEU A 126 1.59 7.77 18.49
CA LEU A 126 2.97 7.29 18.58
C LEU A 126 3.90 8.26 19.32
N ILE A 127 3.78 9.56 19.09
CA ILE A 127 4.58 10.58 19.78
C ILE A 127 4.30 10.51 21.28
N ILE A 128 3.04 10.45 21.71
CA ILE A 128 2.67 10.36 23.13
C ILE A 128 3.28 9.11 23.77
N LEU A 129 3.23 7.96 23.08
CA LEU A 129 3.84 6.72 23.54
C LEU A 129 5.38 6.82 23.63
N GLY A 130 6.01 7.49 22.66
CA GLY A 130 7.45 7.78 22.68
C GLY A 130 7.86 8.62 23.88
N TRP A 131 7.11 9.68 24.19
CA TRP A 131 7.34 10.52 25.37
C TRP A 131 7.14 9.76 26.68
N ALA A 132 6.13 8.90 26.77
CA ALA A 132 5.93 8.05 27.95
C ALA A 132 7.12 7.10 28.17
N ASN A 133 7.66 6.50 27.10
CA ASN A 133 8.86 5.66 27.17
C ASN A 133 10.09 6.46 27.61
N PHE A 134 10.26 7.68 27.09
CA PHE A 134 11.37 8.55 27.47
C PHE A 134 11.32 8.92 28.96
N ILE A 135 10.14 9.29 29.48
CA ILE A 135 9.94 9.60 30.90
C ILE A 135 10.23 8.38 31.78
N LEU A 136 9.72 7.20 31.41
CA LEU A 136 9.97 5.96 32.15
C LEU A 136 11.47 5.66 32.23
N MET A 137 12.20 5.87 31.13
CA MET A 137 13.65 5.68 31.13
C MET A 137 14.40 6.73 31.96
N TRP A 138 13.96 7.98 31.94
CA TRP A 138 14.55 9.03 32.77
C TRP A 138 14.41 8.70 34.27
N MET A 139 13.27 8.13 34.68
CA MET A 139 13.04 7.65 36.05
C MET A 139 13.95 6.48 36.45
N ILE A 140 14.42 5.67 35.48
CA ILE A 140 15.34 4.55 35.71
C ILE A 140 16.78 5.07 35.83
N GLY A 141 17.22 5.92 34.89
CA GLY A 141 18.58 6.46 34.84
C GLY A 141 18.94 7.44 35.96
N SER A 142 17.96 7.99 36.68
CA SER A 142 18.18 8.94 37.78
C SER A 142 18.42 8.30 39.16
N GLY A 143 18.82 7.02 39.22
CA GLY A 143 19.10 6.31 40.48
C GLY A 143 17.89 5.64 41.14
N GLY A 144 16.88 5.26 40.35
CA GLY A 144 15.69 4.55 40.83
C GLY A 144 15.99 3.12 41.31
N SER A 145 15.19 2.63 42.26
CA SER A 145 15.32 1.31 42.92
C SER A 145 14.94 0.09 42.04
N ILE A 146 14.85 0.25 40.72
CA ILE A 146 14.41 -0.78 39.78
C ILE A 146 15.62 -1.23 38.97
N SER A 147 15.95 -2.53 39.01
CA SER A 147 17.06 -3.05 38.23
C SER A 147 16.79 -2.92 36.72
N ASP A 148 17.83 -2.66 35.94
CA ASP A 148 17.76 -2.49 34.48
C ASP A 148 17.00 -3.64 33.79
N THR A 149 17.19 -4.87 34.28
CA THR A 149 16.52 -6.08 33.79
C THR A 149 15.00 -6.08 33.98
N VAL A 150 14.51 -5.59 35.12
CA VAL A 150 13.07 -5.52 35.42
C VAL A 150 12.42 -4.41 34.58
N ALA A 151 13.09 -3.28 34.44
CA ALA A 151 12.65 -2.18 33.59
C ALA A 151 12.53 -2.59 32.11
N ILE A 152 13.54 -3.27 31.55
CA ILE A 152 13.51 -3.78 30.16
C ILE A 152 12.34 -4.76 29.98
N THR A 153 12.10 -5.63 30.96
CA THR A 153 11.02 -6.61 30.91
C THR A 153 9.64 -5.94 30.92
N ILE A 154 9.44 -4.94 31.78
CA ILE A 154 8.20 -4.15 31.83
C ILE A 154 7.97 -3.41 30.50
N LEU A 155 9.02 -2.83 29.92
CA LEU A 155 8.94 -2.12 28.65
C LEU A 155 8.58 -3.07 27.49
N LEU A 156 9.19 -4.26 27.44
CA LEU A 156 8.87 -5.29 26.43
C LEU A 156 7.44 -5.79 26.55
N VAL A 157 6.93 -5.97 27.78
CA VAL A 157 5.55 -6.37 28.04
C VAL A 157 4.56 -5.28 27.59
N ILE A 158 4.81 -4.01 27.92
CA ILE A 158 3.97 -2.88 27.47
C ILE A 158 3.97 -2.77 25.94
N LYS A 159 5.15 -2.87 25.30
CA LYS A 159 5.27 -2.83 23.83
C LYS A 159 4.56 -4.00 23.16
N GLY A 160 4.71 -5.22 23.68
CA GLY A 160 4.02 -6.41 23.19
C GLY A 160 2.50 -6.30 23.32
N ILE A 161 2.01 -5.81 24.47
CA ILE A 161 0.58 -5.58 24.72
C ILE A 161 0.00 -4.49 23.82
N LEU A 162 0.79 -3.51 23.38
CA LEU A 162 0.26 -2.43 22.54
C LEU A 162 0.36 -2.73 21.03
N ILE A 163 1.51 -3.23 20.58
CA ILE A 163 1.83 -3.38 19.15
C ILE A 163 1.09 -4.57 18.54
N ILE A 164 0.97 -5.68 19.25
CA ILE A 164 0.33 -6.91 18.74
C ILE A 164 -1.18 -6.68 18.48
N PRO A 165 -1.99 -6.19 19.44
CA PRO A 165 -3.40 -5.93 19.16
C PRO A 165 -3.60 -4.80 18.16
N LEU A 166 -2.72 -3.77 18.14
CA LEU A 166 -2.81 -2.70 17.14
C LEU A 166 -2.55 -3.21 15.72
N THR A 167 -1.56 -4.09 15.53
CA THR A 167 -1.28 -4.71 14.23
C THR A 167 -2.41 -5.66 13.80
N LEU A 168 -2.95 -6.45 14.74
CA LEU A 168 -4.13 -7.30 14.48
C LEU A 168 -5.38 -6.48 14.13
N LEU A 169 -5.61 -5.35 14.79
CA LEU A 169 -6.70 -4.43 14.50
C LEU A 169 -6.58 -3.84 13.08
N ILE A 170 -5.38 -3.39 12.69
CA ILE A 170 -5.12 -2.88 11.34
C ILE A 170 -5.38 -3.96 10.29
N LEU A 171 -4.89 -5.19 10.51
CA LEU A 171 -5.12 -6.31 9.60
C LEU A 171 -6.62 -6.66 9.49
N PHE A 172 -7.34 -6.63 10.61
CA PHE A 172 -8.78 -6.83 10.66
C PHE A 172 -9.53 -5.75 9.88
N LEU A 173 -9.16 -4.48 10.05
CA LEU A 173 -9.76 -3.36 9.31
C LEU A 173 -9.48 -3.47 7.80
N LEU A 174 -8.24 -3.75 7.39
CA LEU A 174 -7.88 -3.98 5.98
C LEU A 174 -8.72 -5.09 5.35
N SER A 175 -9.00 -6.17 6.08
CA SER A 175 -9.85 -7.25 5.60
C SER A 175 -11.30 -6.80 5.30
N LYS A 176 -11.79 -5.75 5.98
CA LYS A 176 -13.17 -5.24 5.80
C LYS A 176 -13.30 -4.34 4.59
N VAL A 177 -12.22 -3.69 4.14
CA VAL A 177 -12.19 -2.74 3.01
C VAL A 177 -11.49 -3.27 1.76
N ALA A 178 -11.31 -4.60 1.66
CA ALA A 178 -10.54 -5.24 0.59
C ALA A 178 -10.96 -4.86 -0.86
N TYR A 179 -12.25 -4.55 -1.09
CA TYR A 179 -12.79 -4.16 -2.41
C TYR A 179 -13.13 -2.66 -2.52
N PHE A 180 -12.90 -1.89 -1.46
CA PHE A 180 -13.37 -0.51 -1.36
C PHE A 180 -12.75 0.39 -2.42
N ILE A 181 -11.43 0.32 -2.59
CA ILE A 181 -10.69 1.16 -3.53
C ILE A 181 -11.19 0.92 -4.96
N GLN A 182 -11.35 -0.35 -5.35
CA GLN A 182 -11.84 -0.73 -6.68
C GLN A 182 -13.27 -0.25 -6.88
N ALA A 183 -14.17 -0.53 -5.92
CA ALA A 183 -15.57 -0.08 -5.98
C ALA A 183 -15.69 1.44 -6.12
N TYR A 184 -14.90 2.20 -5.38
CA TYR A 184 -14.98 3.65 -5.35
C TYR A 184 -14.49 4.29 -6.65
N TYR A 185 -13.41 3.80 -7.26
CA TYR A 185 -12.91 4.35 -8.52
C TYR A 185 -13.73 3.87 -9.73
N ILE A 186 -14.07 2.60 -9.78
CA ILE A 186 -14.72 1.98 -10.95
C ILE A 186 -16.20 2.38 -11.04
N ARG A 187 -16.90 2.51 -9.91
CA ARG A 187 -18.32 2.86 -9.90
C ARG A 187 -18.51 4.34 -9.60
N ASN A 188 -19.51 4.94 -10.23
CA ASN A 188 -19.89 6.33 -9.96
C ASN A 188 -20.72 6.41 -8.67
N MET A 189 -20.08 6.22 -7.53
CA MET A 189 -20.71 6.23 -6.20
C MET A 189 -19.98 7.19 -5.26
N SER A 190 -20.73 7.81 -4.35
CA SER A 190 -20.16 8.57 -3.22
C SER A 190 -19.36 7.65 -2.28
N PHE A 191 -18.42 8.22 -1.52
CA PHE A 191 -17.55 7.49 -0.58
C PHE A 191 -18.32 6.55 0.35
N SER A 192 -19.37 7.04 1.03
CA SER A 192 -20.18 6.25 1.97
C SER A 192 -20.89 5.07 1.28
N LYS A 193 -21.50 5.32 0.11
CA LYS A 193 -22.14 4.26 -0.69
C LYS A 193 -21.14 3.20 -1.13
N ALA A 194 -19.95 3.61 -1.59
CA ALA A 194 -18.89 2.67 -1.97
C ALA A 194 -18.42 1.82 -0.78
N PHE A 195 -18.36 2.40 0.43
CA PHE A 195 -18.00 1.67 1.65
C PHE A 195 -19.05 0.61 1.99
N GLN A 196 -20.33 0.98 2.02
CA GLN A 196 -21.42 0.04 2.25
C GLN A 196 -21.48 -1.06 1.18
N TYR A 197 -21.25 -0.70 -0.09
CA TYR A 197 -21.21 -1.63 -1.20
C TYR A 197 -20.08 -2.65 -1.06
N ASN A 198 -18.88 -2.18 -0.71
CA ASN A 198 -17.74 -3.06 -0.41
C ASN A 198 -18.09 -4.05 0.71
N LEU A 199 -18.72 -3.63 1.80
CA LEU A 199 -19.07 -4.54 2.90
C LEU A 199 -19.99 -5.69 2.44
N LYS A 200 -20.94 -5.39 1.54
CA LYS A 200 -21.86 -6.38 0.95
C LYS A 200 -21.12 -7.41 0.10
N ILE A 201 -20.24 -6.95 -0.80
CA ILE A 201 -19.49 -7.82 -1.71
C ILE A 201 -18.43 -8.66 -0.96
N SER A 202 -17.81 -8.04 0.05
CA SER A 202 -16.69 -8.58 0.80
C SER A 202 -17.07 -9.81 1.62
N LYS A 203 -18.30 -9.90 2.16
CA LYS A 203 -18.73 -10.90 3.17
C LYS A 203 -18.20 -12.34 2.96
N ASN A 204 -18.26 -12.86 1.73
CA ASN A 204 -17.84 -14.24 1.40
C ASN A 204 -16.71 -14.34 0.37
N ASN A 205 -16.08 -13.22 -0.01
CA ASN A 205 -15.12 -13.19 -1.13
C ASN A 205 -13.75 -12.61 -0.76
N LYS A 206 -13.56 -12.06 0.44
CA LYS A 206 -12.34 -11.34 0.88
C LYS A 206 -11.02 -12.01 0.49
N LEU A 207 -10.91 -13.31 0.74
CA LEU A 207 -9.68 -14.06 0.49
C LEU A 207 -9.29 -14.11 -1.00
N ARG A 208 -10.27 -13.97 -1.91
CA ARG A 208 -10.03 -14.01 -3.36
C ARG A 208 -9.22 -12.82 -3.85
N ILE A 209 -9.38 -11.66 -3.22
CA ILE A 209 -8.56 -10.47 -3.50
C ILE A 209 -7.35 -10.42 -2.58
N LEU A 210 -7.51 -10.77 -1.29
CA LEU A 210 -6.43 -10.66 -0.31
C LEU A 210 -5.25 -11.60 -0.61
N ILE A 211 -5.50 -12.88 -0.90
CA ILE A 211 -4.41 -13.85 -1.13
C ILE A 211 -3.47 -13.40 -2.27
N PRO A 212 -3.96 -13.11 -3.49
CA PRO A 212 -3.05 -12.70 -4.58
C PRO A 212 -2.39 -11.34 -4.32
N VAL A 213 -3.11 -10.39 -3.73
CA VAL A 213 -2.54 -9.08 -3.38
C VAL A 213 -1.45 -9.21 -2.33
N ILE A 214 -1.66 -10.02 -1.28
CA ILE A 214 -0.67 -10.25 -0.21
C ILE A 214 0.59 -10.93 -0.79
N ILE A 215 0.45 -11.94 -1.63
CA ILE A 215 1.61 -12.62 -2.25
C ILE A 215 2.45 -11.63 -3.06
N LEU A 216 1.81 -10.80 -3.88
CA LEU A 216 2.51 -9.80 -4.67
C LEU A 216 3.09 -8.68 -3.81
N ALA A 217 2.42 -8.31 -2.72
CA ALA A 217 2.91 -7.31 -1.78
C ALA A 217 4.14 -7.81 -1.03
N ILE A 218 4.19 -9.08 -0.62
CA ILE A 218 5.37 -9.71 -0.02
C ILE A 218 6.52 -9.72 -1.03
N LEU A 219 6.26 -10.10 -2.28
CA LEU A 219 7.29 -10.10 -3.32
C LEU A 219 7.84 -8.69 -3.60
N ASP A 220 6.98 -7.69 -3.71
CA ASP A 220 7.38 -6.29 -3.86
C ASP A 220 8.13 -5.77 -2.62
N PHE A 221 7.73 -6.20 -1.42
CA PHE A 221 8.42 -5.87 -0.18
C PHE A 221 9.85 -6.44 -0.18
N ILE A 222 10.04 -7.69 -0.58
CA ILE A 222 11.36 -8.33 -0.71
C ILE A 222 12.28 -7.53 -1.65
N VAL A 223 11.74 -7.09 -2.80
CA VAL A 223 12.46 -6.23 -3.77
C VAL A 223 12.88 -4.91 -3.11
N LYS A 224 12.10 -4.37 -2.17
CA LYS A 224 12.38 -3.09 -1.51
C LYS A 224 13.28 -3.18 -0.29
N ILE A 225 13.56 -4.38 0.24
CA ILE A 225 14.40 -4.59 1.44
C ILE A 225 15.72 -3.80 1.40
N PRO A 226 16.48 -3.75 0.29
CA PRO A 226 17.74 -3.01 0.24
C PRO A 226 17.61 -1.49 0.45
N PHE A 227 16.40 -0.94 0.30
CA PHE A 227 16.08 0.49 0.41
C PHE A 227 15.24 0.80 1.66
N LEU A 228 14.99 -0.20 2.50
CA LEU A 228 14.15 -0.10 3.70
C LEU A 228 14.96 0.22 4.97
N SER A 229 16.29 0.18 4.93
CA SER A 229 17.20 0.41 6.07
C SER A 229 16.87 1.70 6.84
N ASP A 230 16.57 2.76 6.10
CA ASP A 230 16.36 4.09 6.65
C ASP A 230 14.96 4.25 7.27
N LEU A 231 13.94 3.64 6.67
CA LEU A 231 12.57 3.63 7.19
C LEU A 231 12.47 2.78 8.47
N PHE A 232 13.14 1.62 8.50
CA PHE A 232 13.27 0.84 9.72
C PHE A 232 14.10 1.58 10.77
N GLY A 233 15.13 2.35 10.37
CA GLY A 233 15.86 3.25 11.26
C GLY A 233 14.97 4.28 11.95
N ILE A 234 14.09 4.95 11.20
CA ILE A 234 13.11 5.91 11.77
C ILE A 234 12.10 5.20 12.69
N LEU A 235 11.55 4.06 12.26
CA LEU A 235 10.60 3.29 13.07
C LEU A 235 11.26 2.77 14.38
N ASN A 236 12.51 2.34 14.29
CA ASN A 236 13.36 1.91 15.41
C ASN A 236 13.68 3.10 16.34
N TYR A 237 13.99 4.27 15.78
CA TYR A 237 14.19 5.50 16.57
C TYR A 237 12.93 5.91 17.35
N PHE A 238 11.77 5.94 16.69
CA PHE A 238 10.49 6.33 17.31
C PHE A 238 9.89 5.27 18.25
N LEU A 239 10.11 3.97 18.01
CA LEU A 239 9.51 2.89 18.81
C LEU A 239 10.48 2.18 19.78
N LEU A 240 11.80 2.23 19.55
CA LEU A 240 12.77 1.30 20.17
C LEU A 240 13.98 1.98 20.83
N MET A 241 14.10 3.31 20.85
CA MET A 241 14.97 3.98 21.84
C MET A 241 14.43 3.62 23.24
N PRO A 242 15.01 2.60 23.93
CA PRO A 242 16.43 2.64 24.29
C PRO A 242 17.25 1.34 24.25
N PHE A 243 16.76 0.25 23.67
CA PHE A 243 17.51 -1.02 23.70
C PHE A 243 17.44 -1.70 22.34
N THR A 244 18.43 -1.41 21.50
CA THR A 244 18.80 -2.30 20.40
C THR A 244 20.14 -2.95 20.72
N ILE A 245 20.09 -4.17 21.23
CA ILE A 245 21.19 -5.16 21.13
C ILE A 245 21.34 -5.61 19.65
N PHE A 246 20.34 -5.32 18.82
CA PHE A 246 20.41 -5.42 17.37
C PHE A 246 20.60 -4.04 16.75
N SER A 247 21.83 -3.51 16.80
CA SER A 247 22.27 -2.54 15.81
C SER A 247 22.18 -3.21 14.44
N LEU A 248 20.99 -3.17 13.83
CA LEU A 248 20.90 -3.35 12.39
C LEU A 248 21.67 -2.16 11.83
N GLU A 249 22.97 -2.38 11.57
CA GLU A 249 23.84 -1.38 10.96
C GLU A 249 23.05 -0.80 9.78
N ILE A 250 22.81 0.51 9.86
CA ILE A 250 22.19 1.25 8.77
C ILE A 250 23.18 1.10 7.62
N PHE A 251 22.92 0.13 6.74
CA PHE A 251 23.76 -0.11 5.59
C PHE A 251 23.51 1.05 4.61
N GLU A 252 24.20 2.16 4.84
CA GLU A 252 24.17 3.29 3.92
C GLU A 252 24.82 2.85 2.62
N LEU A 253 24.00 2.58 1.60
CA LEU A 253 24.53 2.34 0.27
C LEU A 253 25.22 3.61 -0.23
N PRO A 254 26.49 3.53 -0.67
CA PRO A 254 27.12 4.66 -1.34
C PRO A 254 26.27 5.10 -2.53
N LEU A 255 26.19 6.42 -2.79
CA LEU A 255 25.32 6.99 -3.83
C LEU A 255 25.49 6.33 -5.21
N PHE A 256 26.75 6.03 -5.57
CA PHE A 256 27.09 5.39 -6.85
C PHE A 256 26.62 3.94 -6.96
N VAL A 257 26.27 3.28 -5.85
CA VAL A 257 25.68 1.93 -5.79
C VAL A 257 24.16 2.01 -5.63
N ALA A 258 23.69 2.94 -4.79
CA ALA A 258 22.27 3.16 -4.53
C ALA A 258 21.49 3.50 -5.80
N PHE A 259 22.03 4.38 -6.65
CA PHE A 259 21.35 4.81 -7.87
C PHE A 259 21.17 3.66 -8.88
N PRO A 260 22.21 2.93 -9.34
CA PRO A 260 22.04 1.79 -10.24
C PRO A 260 21.11 0.70 -9.69
N LEU A 261 21.20 0.38 -8.40
CA LEU A 261 20.28 -0.58 -7.79
C LEU A 261 18.84 -0.07 -7.79
N SER A 262 18.62 1.22 -7.49
CA SER A 262 17.27 1.80 -7.50
C SER A 262 16.61 1.71 -8.88
N VAL A 263 17.40 1.78 -9.96
CA VAL A 263 16.92 1.59 -11.33
C VAL A 263 16.41 0.16 -11.53
N ILE A 264 17.24 -0.84 -11.21
CA ILE A 264 16.91 -2.25 -11.42
C ILE A 264 15.71 -2.66 -10.56
N PHE A 265 15.78 -2.41 -9.25
CA PHE A 265 14.73 -2.77 -8.29
C PHE A 265 13.47 -1.92 -8.48
N GLY A 266 13.61 -0.66 -8.89
CA GLY A 266 12.49 0.23 -9.19
C GLY A 266 11.69 -0.24 -10.40
N ILE A 267 12.36 -0.75 -11.44
CA ILE A 267 11.68 -1.35 -12.60
C ILE A 267 10.89 -2.59 -12.19
N ILE A 268 11.53 -3.51 -11.46
CA ILE A 268 10.88 -4.75 -11.00
C ILE A 268 9.66 -4.43 -10.12
N SER A 269 9.85 -3.57 -9.11
CA SER A 269 8.78 -3.14 -8.22
C SER A 269 7.61 -2.50 -8.99
N SER A 270 7.91 -1.66 -9.99
CA SER A 270 6.87 -1.01 -10.78
C SER A 270 5.97 -2.02 -11.50
N PHE A 271 6.57 -3.04 -12.13
CA PHE A 271 5.79 -4.08 -12.79
C PHE A 271 4.96 -4.90 -11.80
N LEU A 272 5.51 -5.23 -10.62
CA LEU A 272 4.78 -5.93 -9.56
C LEU A 272 3.57 -5.13 -9.08
N LEU A 273 3.72 -3.82 -8.89
CA LEU A 273 2.66 -2.92 -8.44
C LEU A 273 1.54 -2.76 -9.48
N ILE A 274 1.89 -2.56 -10.76
CA ILE A 274 0.88 -2.48 -11.83
C ILE A 274 0.14 -3.82 -11.94
N PHE A 275 0.87 -4.94 -11.86
CA PHE A 275 0.30 -6.28 -11.92
C PHE A 275 -0.64 -6.57 -10.74
N MET A 276 -0.25 -6.20 -9.53
CA MET A 276 -1.08 -6.32 -8.31
C MET A 276 -2.40 -5.58 -8.45
N ILE A 277 -2.37 -4.34 -8.92
CA ILE A 277 -3.57 -3.54 -9.13
C ILE A 277 -4.45 -4.13 -10.23
N THR A 278 -3.84 -4.63 -11.31
CA THR A 278 -4.56 -5.28 -12.41
C THR A 278 -5.31 -6.51 -11.92
N ILE A 279 -4.66 -7.38 -11.13
CA ILE A 279 -5.34 -8.52 -10.49
C ILE A 279 -6.49 -8.04 -9.59
N ALA A 280 -6.24 -7.03 -8.77
CA ALA A 280 -7.26 -6.53 -7.83
C ALA A 280 -8.52 -6.04 -8.56
N VAL A 281 -8.37 -5.38 -9.71
CA VAL A 281 -9.49 -4.96 -10.57
C VAL A 281 -10.22 -6.17 -11.16
N ILE A 282 -9.49 -7.15 -11.72
CA ILE A 282 -10.11 -8.34 -12.32
C ILE A 282 -10.89 -9.16 -11.27
N VAL A 283 -10.31 -9.35 -10.08
CA VAL A 283 -10.97 -10.04 -8.97
C VAL A 283 -12.21 -9.27 -8.53
N PHE A 284 -12.11 -7.94 -8.40
CA PHE A 284 -13.27 -7.11 -8.07
C PHE A 284 -14.40 -7.30 -9.07
N LEU A 285 -14.14 -7.14 -10.38
CA LEU A 285 -15.16 -7.30 -11.43
C LEU A 285 -15.76 -8.71 -11.45
N ASN A 286 -14.93 -9.77 -11.33
CA ASN A 286 -15.44 -11.15 -11.27
C ASN A 286 -16.38 -11.38 -10.08
N VAL A 287 -16.02 -10.84 -8.92
CA VAL A 287 -16.80 -11.00 -7.70
C VAL A 287 -18.09 -10.17 -7.78
N GLU A 288 -18.02 -8.95 -8.32
CA GLU A 288 -19.14 -8.04 -8.51
C GLU A 288 -20.17 -8.61 -9.48
N TYR A 289 -19.76 -9.09 -10.66
CA TYR A 289 -20.69 -9.69 -11.63
C TYR A 289 -21.42 -10.89 -11.05
N ASN A 290 -20.73 -11.73 -10.29
CA ASN A 290 -21.37 -12.83 -9.59
C ASN A 290 -22.30 -12.35 -8.46
N TYR A 291 -22.01 -11.23 -7.80
CA TYR A 291 -22.90 -10.65 -6.78
C TYR A 291 -24.20 -10.12 -7.41
N LEU A 292 -24.09 -9.32 -8.48
CA LEU A 292 -25.24 -8.78 -9.22
C LEU A 292 -26.14 -9.89 -9.76
N LYS A 293 -25.55 -10.91 -10.39
CA LYS A 293 -26.30 -12.09 -10.90
C LYS A 293 -27.08 -12.83 -9.80
N LYS A 294 -26.60 -12.83 -8.56
CA LYS A 294 -27.32 -13.43 -7.43
C LYS A 294 -28.46 -12.54 -6.94
N GLN A 295 -28.32 -11.22 -6.99
CA GLN A 295 -29.41 -10.32 -6.64
C GLN A 295 -30.55 -10.41 -7.65
N ASP A 296 -30.24 -10.43 -8.95
CA ASP A 296 -31.26 -10.55 -10.00
C ASP A 296 -32.06 -11.85 -9.89
N LYS A 297 -31.40 -12.96 -9.54
CA LYS A 297 -32.06 -14.26 -9.30
C LYS A 297 -32.91 -14.30 -8.04
N ASN A 298 -32.65 -13.45 -7.06
CA ASN A 298 -33.44 -13.39 -5.82
C ASN A 298 -34.63 -12.42 -5.95
N LEU A 299 -34.70 -11.65 -7.04
CA LEU A 299 -35.78 -10.72 -7.37
C LEU A 299 -36.80 -11.32 -8.36
N GLN A 300 -36.51 -12.53 -8.88
CA GLN A 300 -37.41 -13.37 -9.69
C GLN A 300 -38.03 -14.45 -8.83
#